data_AF-A0A016X0H4-F1
#
_entry.id   AF-A0A016X0H4-F1
#
_cell.length_a   1.000
_cell.length_b   1.000
_cell.length_c   1.000
_cell.angle_alpha   90.00
_cell.angle_beta   90.00
_cell.angle_gamma   90.00
#
_symmetry.space_group_name_H-M   'P 1'
#
loop_
_entity.id
_entity.type
_entity.pdbx_description
1 polymer ?
#
loop_
_entity_poly.entity_id
_entity_poly.type
_entity_poly.pdbx_seq_one_letter_code
_entity_poly.pdbx_strand_id
1 'polypeptide(L)'
;MAQKTKSAVERALSIVEKSSRVRIQDLRDNIGARTSGRQVTKRANQAGHTRGALQHAAKPPLGWVWGDFFQPWQRLFPGEKSFNADINIRREYVPLSLIELCRLIDLGWVDPSRPIDVAALCATQKFIIKPKLRQCGFDLTAEGADVFTHKVDLEVQYASQTAISAVERAGGRIRVAYYDPDSLQAAVDPRAWFKSGTPVPARKAPPPSLLEYYTSALNRGYLAESAEIEEARQRLGLVMGYEVPKEEARLGDKGPSQVFYGIPPGALVSLADKKVFVPTNPIVRDYYQKSFVADKQFP
;
A
#
# COMPACT_ATOMS: atom_id res chain seq x y z
N MET A 1 -41.10 5.64 42.48
CA MET A 1 -39.64 5.41 42.50
C MET A 1 -39.09 5.79 41.13
N ALA A 2 -38.38 6.92 41.00
CA ALA A 2 -37.81 7.33 39.73
C ALA A 2 -36.61 6.42 39.41
N GLN A 3 -36.75 5.55 38.40
CA GLN A 3 -35.62 4.77 37.90
C GLN A 3 -34.56 5.74 37.40
N LYS A 4 -33.41 5.78 38.09
CA LYS A 4 -32.23 6.53 37.70
C LYS A 4 -31.77 5.96 36.36
N THR A 5 -32.04 6.65 35.25
CA THR A 5 -31.59 6.22 33.91
C THR A 5 -30.06 6.18 33.92
N LYS A 6 -29.49 4.99 33.74
CA LYS A 6 -28.06 4.74 34.01
C LYS A 6 -27.19 5.12 32.82
N SER A 7 -27.73 5.08 31.61
CA SER A 7 -27.00 5.34 30.37
C SER A 7 -27.43 6.65 29.69
N ALA A 8 -26.50 7.30 28.97
CA ALA A 8 -26.81 8.47 28.14
C ALA A 8 -27.81 8.13 27.01
N VAL A 9 -27.78 6.89 26.52
CA VAL A 9 -28.68 6.40 25.46
C VAL A 9 -30.13 6.33 25.96
N GLU A 10 -30.35 5.75 27.13
CA GLU A 10 -31.69 5.66 27.75
C GLU A 10 -32.27 7.05 28.04
N ARG A 11 -31.42 7.99 28.46
CA ARG A 11 -31.83 9.39 28.65
C ARG A 11 -32.26 10.02 27.34
N ALA A 12 -31.46 9.86 26.27
CA ALA A 12 -31.81 10.39 24.95
C ALA A 12 -33.13 9.79 24.42
N LEU A 13 -33.33 8.47 24.56
CA LEU A 13 -34.57 7.81 24.16
C LEU A 13 -35.78 8.32 24.95
N SER A 14 -35.66 8.48 26.28
CA SER A 14 -36.74 9.02 27.10
C SER A 14 -37.11 10.47 26.74
N ILE A 15 -36.16 11.25 26.23
CA ILE A 15 -36.40 12.62 25.75
C ILE A 15 -37.15 12.57 24.41
N VAL A 16 -36.74 11.69 23.51
CA VAL A 16 -37.39 11.51 22.20
C VAL A 16 -38.83 11.00 22.37
N GLU A 17 -39.07 10.03 23.26
CA GLU A 17 -40.41 9.50 23.55
C GLU A 17 -41.37 10.57 24.09
N LYS A 18 -40.85 11.51 24.90
CA LYS A 18 -41.64 12.63 25.44
C LYS A 18 -41.81 13.78 24.45
N SER A 19 -41.04 13.80 23.37
CA SER A 19 -41.10 14.85 22.36
C SER A 19 -42.21 14.61 21.35
N SER A 20 -42.64 15.67 20.66
CA SER A 20 -43.58 15.52 19.54
C SER A 20 -42.97 14.71 18.41
N ARG A 21 -43.82 14.05 17.61
CA ARG A 21 -43.38 13.31 16.41
C ARG A 21 -42.51 14.20 15.51
N VAL A 22 -41.28 13.76 15.26
CA VAL A 22 -40.31 14.44 14.39
C VAL A 22 -40.87 14.51 12.96
N ARG A 23 -40.94 15.72 12.40
CA ARG A 23 -41.35 15.98 11.01
C ARG A 23 -40.17 16.49 10.20
N ILE A 24 -40.32 16.49 8.87
CA ILE A 24 -39.30 17.01 7.93
C ILE A 24 -38.94 18.47 8.25
N GLN A 25 -39.90 19.26 8.74
CA GLN A 25 -39.71 20.66 9.14
C GLN A 25 -38.81 20.83 10.36
N ASP A 26 -38.69 19.80 11.20
CA ASP A 26 -37.88 19.82 12.42
C ASP A 26 -36.42 19.45 12.15
N LEU A 27 -36.10 18.97 10.93
CA LEU A 27 -34.74 18.67 10.51
C LEU A 27 -33.92 19.96 10.45
N ARG A 28 -32.85 19.99 11.23
CA ARG A 28 -31.86 21.07 11.26
C ARG A 28 -30.47 20.45 11.19
N ASP A 29 -29.55 21.16 10.55
CA ASP A 29 -28.16 20.76 10.58
C ASP A 29 -27.62 20.85 12.02
N ASN A 30 -26.60 20.04 12.34
CA ASN A 30 -25.87 20.19 13.59
C ASN A 30 -25.37 21.63 13.72
N ILE A 31 -25.52 22.23 14.90
CA ILE A 31 -25.09 23.61 15.15
C ILE A 31 -23.59 23.73 14.80
N GLY A 32 -23.27 24.63 13.87
CA GLY A 32 -21.90 24.82 13.38
C GLY A 32 -21.51 23.99 12.15
N ALA A 33 -22.32 23.02 11.72
CA ALA A 33 -22.08 22.27 10.47
C ALA A 33 -22.20 23.17 9.22
N ARG A 34 -23.07 24.19 9.30
CA ARG A 34 -23.13 25.28 8.32
C ARG A 34 -22.78 26.58 9.01
N THR A 35 -21.66 27.17 8.61
CA THR A 35 -21.32 28.56 8.94
C THR A 35 -21.75 29.44 7.79
N SER A 36 -22.62 30.42 8.04
CA SER A 36 -22.80 31.51 7.07
C SER A 36 -21.47 32.26 6.95
N GLY A 37 -20.86 32.23 5.77
CA GLY A 37 -19.67 33.05 5.51
C GLY A 37 -19.97 34.52 5.84
N ARG A 38 -18.96 35.29 6.25
CA ARG A 38 -19.13 36.72 6.54
C ARG A 38 -19.74 37.42 5.33
N GLN A 39 -21.03 37.73 5.39
CA GLN A 39 -21.69 38.49 4.34
C GLN A 39 -21.29 39.96 4.49
N VAL A 40 -20.39 40.41 3.64
CA VAL A 40 -19.98 41.81 3.58
C VAL A 40 -21.08 42.57 2.83
N THR A 41 -21.92 43.29 3.57
CA THR A 41 -22.93 44.17 2.97
C THR A 41 -22.32 45.54 2.65
N LYS A 42 -22.92 46.31 1.73
CA LYS A 42 -22.48 47.67 1.36
C LYS A 42 -22.36 48.61 2.59
N ARG A 43 -23.11 48.34 3.66
CA ARG A 43 -23.07 49.09 4.93
C ARG A 43 -22.10 48.51 5.97
N ALA A 44 -21.74 47.23 5.88
CA ALA A 44 -20.71 46.60 6.72
C ALA A 44 -19.28 47.10 6.40
N ASN A 45 -19.12 47.87 5.31
CA ASN A 45 -17.88 48.55 4.95
C ASN A 45 -17.61 49.84 5.73
N GLN A 46 -18.10 50.00 6.96
CA GLN A 46 -17.63 51.04 7.89
C GLN A 46 -16.41 50.61 8.74
N ALA A 47 -15.54 49.78 8.16
CA ALA A 47 -14.12 49.68 8.53
C ALA A 47 -13.26 49.37 7.28
N GLY A 48 -13.86 49.61 6.10
CA GLY A 48 -13.28 49.43 4.78
C GLY A 48 -12.62 50.71 4.30
N HIS A 49 -11.69 51.26 5.09
CA HIS A 49 -10.62 52.08 4.53
C HIS A 49 -9.62 51.18 3.78
N THR A 50 -10.11 50.24 2.98
CA THR A 50 -9.29 49.60 1.96
C THR A 50 -9.12 50.65 0.89
N ARG A 51 -8.05 51.44 1.02
CA ARG A 51 -7.55 52.32 -0.02
C ARG A 51 -6.36 51.60 -0.68
N GLY A 52 -6.19 51.77 -1.99
CA GLY A 52 -5.09 51.17 -2.73
C GLY A 52 -5.33 49.70 -3.11
N ALA A 53 -4.28 48.88 -3.03
CA ALA A 53 -4.25 47.52 -3.59
C ALA A 53 -5.40 46.60 -3.14
N LEU A 54 -5.86 46.73 -1.90
CA LEU A 54 -6.99 45.95 -1.36
C LEU A 54 -8.34 46.32 -2.00
N GLN A 55 -8.51 47.58 -2.39
CA GLN A 55 -9.74 48.09 -3.01
C GLN A 55 -9.87 47.63 -4.46
N HIS A 56 -8.76 47.69 -5.19
CA HIS A 56 -8.69 47.35 -6.60
C HIS A 56 -8.45 45.85 -6.84
N ALA A 57 -8.45 45.03 -5.79
CA ALA A 57 -8.04 43.62 -5.82
C ALA A 57 -6.65 43.42 -6.47
N ALA A 58 -5.80 44.44 -6.41
CA ALA A 58 -4.46 44.49 -6.99
C ALA A 58 -3.40 44.13 -5.95
N LYS A 59 -3.66 43.10 -5.12
CA LYS A 59 -2.64 42.58 -4.21
C LYS A 59 -1.50 41.98 -5.03
N PRO A 60 -0.24 42.16 -4.59
CA PRO A 60 0.86 41.46 -5.22
C PRO A 60 0.74 39.94 -4.99
N PRO A 61 1.45 39.12 -5.79
CA PRO A 61 1.40 37.66 -5.67
C PRO A 61 1.88 37.18 -4.29
N LEU A 62 1.51 35.95 -3.94
CA LEU A 62 1.98 35.31 -2.71
C LEU A 62 3.51 35.23 -2.70
N GLY A 63 4.13 35.59 -1.57
CA GLY A 63 5.59 35.65 -1.44
C GLY A 63 6.21 37.00 -1.80
N TRP A 64 5.40 38.02 -2.11
CA TRP A 64 5.87 39.38 -2.33
C TRP A 64 6.43 40.03 -1.06
N VAL A 65 7.65 40.56 -1.16
CA VAL A 65 8.29 41.36 -0.10
C VAL A 65 8.27 42.83 -0.54
N TRP A 66 7.56 43.68 0.21
CA TRP A 66 7.51 45.11 -0.08
C TRP A 66 8.88 45.75 0.19
N GLY A 67 9.40 46.51 -0.78
CA GLY A 67 10.67 47.24 -0.66
C GLY A 67 11.89 46.49 -1.21
N ASP A 68 11.86 45.15 -1.29
CA ASP A 68 12.94 44.36 -1.87
C ASP A 68 12.40 43.35 -2.88
N PHE A 69 12.09 43.87 -4.07
CA PHE A 69 11.50 43.09 -5.16
C PHE A 69 12.40 41.95 -5.65
N PHE A 70 13.73 42.11 -5.51
CA PHE A 70 14.70 41.16 -6.04
C PHE A 70 15.03 40.02 -5.08
N GLN A 71 14.59 40.10 -3.81
CA GLN A 71 14.93 39.13 -2.76
C GLN A 71 13.71 38.54 -2.01
N PRO A 72 12.75 37.89 -2.70
CA PRO A 72 11.72 37.11 -2.00
C PRO A 72 12.36 35.92 -1.28
N TRP A 73 11.80 35.49 -0.13
CA TRP A 73 12.37 34.42 0.71
C TRP A 73 12.74 33.14 -0.06
N GLN A 74 11.93 32.75 -1.02
CA GLN A 74 12.13 31.55 -1.86
C GLN A 74 13.34 31.66 -2.82
N ARG A 75 13.86 32.87 -3.06
CA ARG A 75 15.01 33.15 -3.92
C ARG A 75 16.26 33.58 -3.14
N LEU A 76 16.12 33.91 -1.86
CA LEU A 76 17.26 34.23 -0.99
C LEU A 76 18.25 33.07 -0.91
N PHE A 77 17.72 31.84 -0.86
CA PHE A 77 18.52 30.63 -0.82
C PHE A 77 18.62 30.03 -2.23
N PRO A 78 19.82 29.64 -2.70
CA PRO A 78 19.94 28.90 -3.94
C PRO A 78 19.18 27.58 -3.81
N GLY A 79 18.28 27.31 -4.77
CA GLY A 79 17.52 26.06 -4.79
C GLY A 79 18.44 24.87 -5.07
N GLU A 80 18.34 23.83 -4.25
CA GLU A 80 19.06 22.58 -4.47
C GLU A 80 18.38 21.77 -5.58
N LYS A 81 18.92 21.84 -6.80
CA LYS A 81 18.37 21.13 -7.97
C LYS A 81 18.37 19.61 -7.80
N SER A 82 19.33 19.07 -7.03
CA SER A 82 19.47 17.64 -6.75
C SER A 82 18.37 17.07 -5.86
N PHE A 83 17.76 17.88 -4.98
CA PHE A 83 16.87 17.38 -3.93
C PHE A 83 15.68 16.58 -4.47
N ASN A 84 15.07 17.03 -5.57
CA ASN A 84 13.93 16.38 -6.23
C ASN A 84 14.19 15.97 -7.69
N ALA A 85 15.46 15.97 -8.15
CA ALA A 85 15.78 15.71 -9.55
C ALA A 85 15.27 14.34 -10.04
N ASP A 86 15.34 13.33 -9.18
CA ASP A 86 15.05 11.92 -9.44
C ASP A 86 13.70 11.47 -8.85
N ILE A 87 12.84 12.40 -8.41
CA ILE A 87 11.53 12.06 -7.79
C ILE A 87 10.65 11.16 -8.67
N ASN A 88 10.82 11.26 -9.99
CA ASN A 88 10.12 10.44 -10.97
C ASN A 88 10.70 9.01 -11.09
N ILE A 89 11.94 8.79 -10.71
CA ILE A 89 12.64 7.51 -10.86
C ILE A 89 12.69 6.74 -9.53
N ARG A 90 12.60 7.46 -8.40
CA ARG A 90 12.54 6.89 -7.06
C ARG A 90 11.39 5.88 -6.95
N ARG A 91 11.70 4.74 -6.33
CA ARG A 91 10.72 3.69 -6.00
C ARG A 91 10.32 3.86 -4.56
N GLU A 92 9.01 3.86 -4.32
CA GLU A 92 8.46 3.92 -2.98
C GLU A 92 7.93 2.54 -2.58
N TYR A 93 8.25 2.11 -1.36
CA TYR A 93 7.68 0.92 -0.74
C TYR A 93 6.89 1.35 0.47
N VAL A 94 5.63 0.90 0.56
CA VAL A 94 4.79 1.20 1.73
C VAL A 94 5.30 0.39 2.91
N PRO A 95 5.66 1.00 4.05
CA PRO A 95 6.15 0.24 5.19
C PRO A 95 5.02 -0.56 5.84
N LEU A 96 5.28 -1.84 6.11
CA LEU A 96 4.43 -2.73 6.91
C LEU A 96 5.27 -3.26 8.07
N SER A 97 4.89 -2.90 9.29
CA SER A 97 5.58 -3.37 10.49
C SER A 97 5.15 -4.78 10.87
N LEU A 98 6.07 -5.53 11.48
CA LEU A 98 5.77 -6.87 12.01
C LEU A 98 4.68 -6.83 13.08
N ILE A 99 4.62 -5.78 13.89
CA ILE A 99 3.55 -5.62 14.88
C ILE A 99 2.17 -5.42 14.25
N GLU A 100 2.08 -4.66 13.15
CA GLU A 100 0.81 -4.49 12.43
C GLU A 100 0.43 -5.78 11.70
N LEU A 101 1.42 -6.53 11.19
CA LEU A 101 1.18 -7.85 10.62
C LEU A 101 0.63 -8.84 11.67
N CYS A 102 1.22 -8.90 12.87
CA CYS A 102 0.66 -9.69 13.99
C CYS A 102 -0.78 -9.29 14.26
N ARG A 103 -1.05 -7.99 14.38
CA ARG A 103 -2.40 -7.46 14.63
C ARG A 103 -3.39 -7.90 13.55
N LEU A 104 -3.02 -7.89 12.27
CA LEU A 104 -3.88 -8.34 11.18
C LEU A 104 -4.19 -9.84 11.29
N ILE A 105 -3.23 -10.65 11.72
CA ILE A 105 -3.40 -12.09 11.94
C ILE A 105 -4.28 -12.36 13.17
N ASP A 106 -3.99 -11.73 14.30
CA ASP A 106 -4.71 -11.91 15.57
C ASP A 106 -6.19 -11.52 15.47
N LEU A 107 -6.48 -10.45 14.72
CA LEU A 107 -7.84 -10.02 14.43
C LEU A 107 -8.55 -10.92 13.40
N GLY A 108 -7.85 -11.88 12.79
CA GLY A 108 -8.40 -12.81 11.81
C GLY A 108 -8.63 -12.20 10.42
N TRP A 109 -8.01 -11.06 10.10
CA TRP A 109 -8.08 -10.47 8.74
C TRP A 109 -7.19 -11.22 7.76
N VAL A 110 -6.05 -11.73 8.23
CA VAL A 110 -5.08 -12.49 7.45
C VAL A 110 -4.95 -13.88 8.05
N ASP A 111 -5.11 -14.90 7.20
CA ASP A 111 -5.02 -16.31 7.59
C ASP A 111 -3.56 -16.79 7.43
N PRO A 112 -2.86 -17.17 8.52
CA PRO A 112 -1.46 -17.62 8.46
C PRO A 112 -1.30 -19.01 7.82
N SER A 113 -2.38 -19.76 7.60
CA SER A 113 -2.34 -21.07 6.94
C SER A 113 -2.16 -20.99 5.42
N ARG A 114 -2.24 -19.78 4.86
CA ARG A 114 -2.09 -19.50 3.43
C ARG A 114 -0.88 -18.58 3.19
N PRO A 115 -0.24 -18.64 2.01
CA PRO A 115 0.81 -17.70 1.69
C PRO A 115 0.26 -16.27 1.64
N ILE A 116 0.97 -15.35 2.28
CA ILE A 116 0.60 -13.94 2.39
C ILE A 116 1.41 -13.17 1.34
N ASP A 117 0.71 -12.69 0.32
CA ASP A 117 1.25 -11.84 -0.73
C ASP A 117 0.58 -10.46 -0.75
N VAL A 118 0.97 -9.62 -1.71
CA VAL A 118 0.36 -8.30 -1.93
C VAL A 118 -1.15 -8.40 -2.11
N ALA A 119 -1.63 -9.44 -2.80
CA ALA A 119 -3.06 -9.60 -3.09
C ALA A 119 -3.85 -9.97 -1.82
N ALA A 120 -3.31 -10.87 -0.99
CA ALA A 120 -3.89 -11.24 0.30
C ALA A 120 -3.97 -10.04 1.24
N LEU A 121 -2.92 -9.22 1.31
CA LEU A 121 -2.90 -8.01 2.15
C LEU A 121 -3.88 -6.95 1.63
N CYS A 122 -3.86 -6.64 0.32
CA CYS A 122 -4.78 -5.66 -0.27
C CYS A 122 -6.25 -6.10 -0.19
N ALA A 123 -6.52 -7.41 -0.23
CA ALA A 123 -7.87 -7.96 -0.07
C ALA A 123 -8.51 -7.60 1.29
N THR A 124 -7.71 -7.40 2.33
CA THR A 124 -8.21 -6.96 3.65
C THR A 124 -8.76 -5.53 3.67
N GLN A 125 -8.40 -4.71 2.65
CA GLN A 125 -8.66 -3.26 2.58
C GLN A 125 -8.08 -2.44 3.74
N LYS A 126 -7.29 -3.05 4.64
CA LYS A 126 -6.58 -2.35 5.72
C LYS A 126 -5.24 -1.83 5.25
N PHE A 127 -4.57 -2.61 4.41
CA PHE A 127 -3.32 -2.23 3.77
C PHE A 127 -3.59 -1.78 2.33
N ILE A 128 -3.15 -0.57 1.97
CA ILE A 128 -3.46 0.05 0.69
C ILE A 128 -2.16 0.42 -0.01
N ILE A 129 -1.92 -0.19 -1.17
CA ILE A 129 -0.87 0.21 -2.11
C ILE A 129 -1.53 0.96 -3.27
N LYS A 130 -0.89 2.04 -3.72
CA LYS A 130 -1.32 2.86 -4.86
C LYS A 130 -0.28 2.81 -5.98
N PRO A 131 -0.35 1.83 -6.91
CA PRO A 131 0.62 1.70 -8.00
C PRO A 131 0.74 2.96 -8.87
N LYS A 132 -0.37 3.70 -9.05
CA LYS A 132 -0.40 4.96 -9.80
C LYS A 132 0.49 6.06 -9.21
N LEU A 133 0.80 5.99 -7.91
CA LEU A 133 1.71 6.92 -7.22
C LEU A 133 3.16 6.42 -7.23
N ARG A 134 3.52 5.48 -8.12
CA ARG A 134 4.86 4.88 -8.23
C ARG A 134 5.30 4.10 -6.98
N GLN A 135 4.33 3.62 -6.21
CA GLN A 135 4.58 2.64 -5.17
C GLN A 135 4.81 1.28 -5.83
N CYS A 136 5.96 0.67 -5.55
CA CYS A 136 6.40 -0.58 -6.18
C CYS A 136 6.07 -1.83 -5.34
N GLY A 137 5.41 -1.66 -4.20
CA GLY A 137 5.05 -2.74 -3.28
C GLY A 137 5.12 -2.27 -1.83
N PHE A 138 5.51 -3.19 -0.95
CA PHE A 138 5.69 -2.90 0.46
C PHE A 138 7.05 -3.38 0.99
N ASP A 139 7.49 -2.69 2.04
CA ASP A 139 8.70 -2.97 2.81
C ASP A 139 8.30 -3.57 4.16
N LEU A 140 8.85 -4.74 4.49
CA LEU A 140 8.68 -5.34 5.81
C LEU A 140 9.68 -4.75 6.82
N THR A 141 9.17 -3.91 7.71
CA THR A 141 9.97 -3.21 8.73
C THR A 141 10.06 -4.03 10.02
N ALA A 142 11.18 -3.90 10.73
CA ALA A 142 11.48 -4.70 11.92
C ALA A 142 10.77 -4.22 13.21
N GLU A 143 9.86 -3.26 13.12
CA GLU A 143 9.11 -2.79 14.27
C GLU A 143 8.21 -3.91 14.81
N GLY A 144 8.45 -4.33 16.04
CA GLY A 144 7.79 -5.48 16.67
C GLY A 144 8.49 -6.83 16.47
N ALA A 145 9.73 -6.84 15.98
CA ALA A 145 10.52 -8.07 15.76
C ALA A 145 10.61 -8.98 17.00
N ASP A 146 10.68 -8.41 18.21
CA ASP A 146 10.81 -9.18 19.46
C ASP A 146 9.52 -9.91 19.86
N VAL A 147 8.36 -9.40 19.44
CA VAL A 147 7.03 -9.90 19.80
C VAL A 147 6.47 -10.84 18.72
N PHE A 148 7.10 -10.89 17.55
CA PHE A 148 6.60 -11.65 16.41
C PHE A 148 6.73 -13.18 16.65
N THR A 149 5.58 -13.88 16.72
CA THR A 149 5.53 -15.32 17.01
C THR A 149 4.81 -16.15 15.94
N HIS A 150 4.28 -15.54 14.87
CA HIS A 150 3.47 -16.24 13.89
C HIS A 150 4.32 -16.99 12.85
N LYS A 151 4.00 -18.27 12.64
CA LYS A 151 4.57 -19.07 11.54
C LYS A 151 3.81 -18.77 10.24
N VAL A 152 4.41 -17.97 9.36
CA VAL A 152 3.81 -17.48 8.10
C VAL A 152 4.72 -17.69 6.90
N ASP A 153 4.15 -17.84 5.70
CA ASP A 153 4.88 -17.82 4.42
C ASP A 153 4.60 -16.47 3.72
N LEU A 154 5.60 -15.58 3.69
CA LEU A 154 5.47 -14.20 3.24
C LEU A 154 6.17 -13.99 1.89
N GLU A 155 5.49 -13.32 0.96
CA GLU A 155 6.09 -12.77 -0.26
C GLU A 155 6.05 -11.24 -0.23
N VAL A 156 7.22 -10.61 -0.11
CA VAL A 156 7.40 -9.16 0.06
C VAL A 156 8.27 -8.58 -1.05
N GLN A 157 8.25 -7.25 -1.27
CA GLN A 157 9.10 -6.63 -2.29
C GLN A 157 10.44 -6.16 -1.74
N TYR A 158 10.45 -5.73 -0.48
CA TYR A 158 11.65 -5.34 0.24
C TYR A 158 11.54 -5.80 1.70
N ALA A 159 12.66 -6.18 2.29
CA ALA A 159 12.71 -6.54 3.71
C ALA A 159 14.07 -6.21 4.30
N SER A 160 14.03 -5.74 5.55
CA SER A 160 15.23 -5.59 6.38
C SER A 160 15.71 -6.94 6.91
N GLN A 161 17.02 -7.09 7.12
CA GLN A 161 17.61 -8.34 7.66
C GLN A 161 17.06 -8.70 9.05
N THR A 162 16.77 -7.69 9.87
CA THR A 162 16.15 -7.84 11.19
C THR A 162 14.70 -8.34 11.09
N ALA A 163 13.94 -7.88 10.09
CA ALA A 163 12.59 -8.40 9.85
C ALA A 163 12.64 -9.86 9.33
N ILE A 164 13.57 -10.16 8.42
CA ILE A 164 13.81 -11.53 7.93
C ILE A 164 14.12 -12.48 9.09
N SER A 165 15.03 -12.09 9.98
CA SER A 165 15.39 -12.92 11.14
C SER A 165 14.22 -13.15 12.09
N ALA A 166 13.35 -12.15 12.29
CA ALA A 166 12.19 -12.29 13.17
C ALA A 166 11.18 -13.30 12.62
N VAL A 167 10.92 -13.25 11.32
CA VAL A 167 10.02 -14.20 10.63
C VAL A 167 10.61 -15.62 10.66
N GLU A 168 11.90 -15.76 10.36
CA GLU A 168 12.57 -17.07 10.35
C GLU A 168 12.71 -17.67 11.76
N ARG A 169 12.93 -16.84 12.78
CA ARG A 169 12.96 -17.24 14.20
C ARG A 169 11.61 -17.81 14.64
N ALA A 170 10.50 -17.24 14.17
CA ALA A 170 9.16 -17.79 14.40
C ALA A 170 8.87 -19.07 13.58
N GLY A 171 9.80 -19.53 12.74
CA GLY A 171 9.63 -20.69 11.85
C GLY A 171 8.86 -20.38 10.57
N GLY A 172 8.65 -19.09 10.27
CA GLY A 172 8.10 -18.64 9.00
C GLY A 172 9.13 -18.66 7.86
N ARG A 173 8.63 -18.38 6.67
CA ARG A 173 9.40 -18.25 5.43
C ARG A 173 9.17 -16.86 4.85
N ILE A 174 10.22 -16.27 4.32
CA ILE A 174 10.14 -14.99 3.60
C ILE A 174 10.79 -15.12 2.24
N ARG A 175 10.12 -14.61 1.22
CA ARG A 175 10.60 -14.55 -0.15
C ARG A 175 10.47 -13.12 -0.67
N VAL A 176 11.56 -12.60 -1.23
CA VAL A 176 11.60 -11.25 -1.76
C VAL A 176 11.45 -11.29 -3.28
N ALA A 177 10.36 -10.73 -3.80
CA ALA A 177 9.97 -10.84 -5.20
C ALA A 177 9.66 -9.48 -5.83
N TYR A 178 10.15 -9.27 -7.06
CA TYR A 178 9.89 -8.06 -7.84
C TYR A 178 8.53 -8.14 -8.54
N TYR A 179 7.77 -7.03 -8.49
CA TYR A 179 6.52 -6.85 -9.21
C TYR A 179 6.68 -5.62 -10.11
N ASP A 180 6.49 -5.80 -11.41
CA ASP A 180 6.36 -4.68 -12.34
C ASP A 180 5.05 -3.90 -12.10
N PRO A 181 4.94 -2.64 -12.57
CA PRO A 181 3.76 -1.82 -12.31
C PRO A 181 2.43 -2.47 -12.72
N ASP A 182 2.40 -3.19 -13.85
CA ASP A 182 1.19 -3.85 -14.35
C ASP A 182 0.83 -5.07 -13.50
N SER A 183 1.82 -5.92 -13.17
CA SER A 183 1.63 -7.05 -12.26
C SER A 183 1.23 -6.61 -10.85
N LEU A 184 1.80 -5.52 -10.35
CA LEU A 184 1.42 -4.96 -9.06
C LEU A 184 -0.02 -4.43 -9.10
N GLN A 185 -0.41 -3.74 -10.17
CA GLN A 185 -1.79 -3.29 -10.35
C GLN A 185 -2.77 -4.47 -10.39
N ALA A 186 -2.41 -5.55 -11.07
CA ALA A 186 -3.19 -6.78 -11.08
C ALA A 186 -3.30 -7.40 -9.66
N ALA A 187 -2.20 -7.42 -8.90
CA ALA A 187 -2.19 -7.97 -7.54
C ALA A 187 -2.96 -7.12 -6.52
N VAL A 188 -2.91 -5.79 -6.63
CA VAL A 188 -3.57 -4.87 -5.67
C VAL A 188 -5.08 -4.94 -5.77
N ASP A 189 -5.65 -4.95 -6.98
CA ASP A 189 -7.08 -5.13 -7.19
C ASP A 189 -7.35 -6.15 -8.31
N PRO A 190 -7.31 -7.46 -7.97
CA PRO A 190 -7.54 -8.51 -8.95
C PRO A 190 -8.95 -8.44 -9.55
N ARG A 191 -9.93 -7.97 -8.77
CA ARG A 191 -11.33 -7.88 -9.23
C ARG A 191 -11.47 -6.81 -10.30
N ALA A 192 -10.85 -5.64 -10.12
CA ALA A 192 -10.84 -4.61 -11.16
C ALA A 192 -10.07 -5.07 -12.40
N TRP A 193 -8.94 -5.76 -12.22
CA TRP A 193 -8.16 -6.32 -13.33
C TRP A 193 -8.99 -7.29 -14.18
N PHE A 194 -9.59 -8.31 -13.57
CA PHE A 194 -10.39 -9.31 -14.30
C PHE A 194 -11.65 -8.72 -14.96
N LYS A 195 -12.24 -7.68 -14.39
CA LYS A 195 -13.36 -6.96 -15.03
C LYS A 195 -12.96 -6.23 -16.30
N SER A 196 -11.69 -5.84 -16.45
CA SER A 196 -11.21 -5.18 -17.67
C SER A 196 -11.09 -6.15 -18.86
N GLY A 197 -11.17 -7.46 -18.62
CA GLY A 197 -11.05 -8.48 -19.66
C GLY A 197 -9.63 -8.71 -20.16
N THR A 198 -8.62 -8.09 -19.53
CA THR A 198 -7.22 -8.34 -19.84
C THR A 198 -6.76 -9.70 -19.30
N PRO A 199 -5.88 -10.41 -20.03
CA PRO A 199 -5.28 -11.63 -19.51
C PRO A 199 -4.38 -11.33 -18.31
N VAL A 200 -4.12 -12.35 -17.49
CA VAL A 200 -3.15 -12.25 -16.39
C VAL A 200 -1.78 -11.91 -16.95
N PRO A 201 -1.14 -10.79 -16.51
CA PRO A 201 0.18 -10.43 -16.99
C PRO A 201 1.23 -11.43 -16.50
N ALA A 202 2.28 -11.63 -17.30
CA ALA A 202 3.50 -12.27 -16.82
C ALA A 202 4.38 -11.22 -16.15
N ARG A 203 4.90 -11.51 -14.94
CA ARG A 203 5.84 -10.61 -14.28
C ARG A 203 7.07 -10.40 -15.14
N LYS A 204 7.49 -9.14 -15.26
CA LYS A 204 8.75 -8.78 -15.93
C LYS A 204 9.93 -8.98 -14.97
N ALA A 205 11.12 -9.14 -15.53
CA ALA A 205 12.34 -9.19 -14.73
C ALA A 205 12.60 -7.83 -14.04
N PRO A 206 13.31 -7.82 -12.90
CA PRO A 206 13.73 -6.58 -12.28
C PRO A 206 14.66 -5.80 -13.21
N PRO A 207 14.68 -4.47 -13.11
CA PRO A 207 15.65 -3.64 -13.82
C PRO A 207 17.08 -3.99 -13.38
N PRO A 208 18.11 -3.75 -14.20
CA PRO A 208 19.49 -4.12 -13.90
C PRO A 208 19.98 -3.63 -12.52
N SER A 209 19.54 -2.45 -12.08
CA SER A 209 19.91 -1.89 -10.77
C SER A 209 19.36 -2.64 -9.56
N LEU A 210 18.30 -3.45 -9.74
CA LEU A 210 17.72 -4.26 -8.68
C LEU A 210 18.02 -5.75 -8.82
N LEU A 211 18.62 -6.17 -9.95
CA LEU A 211 18.84 -7.57 -10.24
C LEU A 211 19.73 -8.23 -9.17
N GLU A 212 20.80 -7.55 -8.74
CA GLU A 212 21.66 -8.01 -7.63
C GLU A 212 20.88 -8.26 -6.34
N TYR A 213 19.94 -7.37 -5.99
CA TYR A 213 19.14 -7.49 -4.77
C TYR A 213 18.24 -8.74 -4.77
N TYR A 214 17.60 -9.04 -5.91
CA TYR A 214 16.68 -10.18 -6.05
C TYR A 214 17.35 -11.51 -6.40
N THR A 215 18.62 -11.49 -6.82
CA THR A 215 19.44 -12.70 -7.00
C THR A 215 20.18 -13.07 -5.71
N SER A 216 20.37 -12.14 -4.78
CA SER A 216 21.07 -12.41 -3.53
C SER A 216 20.27 -13.31 -2.58
N ALA A 217 20.87 -14.42 -2.16
CA ALA A 217 20.34 -15.31 -1.12
C ALA A 217 20.21 -14.61 0.25
N LEU A 218 21.06 -13.60 0.54
CA LEU A 218 21.00 -12.83 1.79
C LEU A 218 19.66 -12.13 1.97
N ASN A 219 19.04 -11.67 0.87
CA ASN A 219 17.73 -11.02 0.91
C ASN A 219 16.57 -12.01 0.70
N ARG A 220 16.86 -13.32 0.55
CA ARG A 220 15.87 -14.35 0.18
C ARG A 220 15.21 -14.01 -1.16
N GLY A 221 16.04 -13.55 -2.09
CA GLY A 221 15.62 -13.17 -3.43
C GLY A 221 15.00 -14.35 -4.19
N TYR A 222 13.91 -14.09 -4.91
CA TYR A 222 13.17 -15.13 -5.63
C TYR A 222 13.91 -15.74 -6.83
N LEU A 223 15.05 -15.16 -7.23
CA LEU A 223 15.94 -15.66 -8.29
C LEU A 223 17.20 -16.34 -7.73
N ALA A 224 17.38 -16.35 -6.41
CA ALA A 224 18.51 -17.01 -5.76
C ALA A 224 18.34 -18.54 -5.78
N GLU A 225 19.46 -19.26 -5.72
CA GLU A 225 19.44 -20.72 -5.63
C GLU A 225 18.99 -21.17 -4.24
N SER A 226 18.22 -22.26 -4.17
CA SER A 226 17.66 -22.75 -2.92
C SER A 226 18.72 -23.18 -1.90
N ALA A 227 19.84 -23.76 -2.38
CA ALA A 227 20.94 -24.18 -1.51
C ALA A 227 21.62 -22.97 -0.82
N GLU A 228 21.87 -21.90 -1.57
CA GLU A 228 22.46 -20.66 -1.04
C GLU A 228 21.53 -19.96 -0.03
N ILE A 229 20.21 -20.04 -0.25
CA ILE A 229 19.22 -19.50 0.69
C ILE A 229 19.29 -20.22 2.03
N GLU A 230 19.41 -21.56 2.03
CA GLU A 230 19.52 -22.36 3.25
C GLU A 230 20.80 -22.04 4.03
N GLU A 231 21.94 -21.86 3.34
CA GLU A 231 23.18 -21.41 3.95
C GLU A 231 23.08 -19.99 4.53
N ALA A 232 22.47 -19.06 3.78
CA ALA A 232 22.25 -17.68 4.24
C ALA A 232 21.32 -17.63 5.46
N ARG A 233 20.35 -18.54 5.55
CA ARG A 233 19.46 -18.71 6.70
C ARG A 233 20.22 -19.18 7.94
N GLN A 234 21.06 -20.21 7.81
CA GLN A 234 21.92 -20.67 8.90
C GLN A 234 22.87 -19.57 9.37
N ARG A 235 23.51 -18.86 8.42
CA ARG A 235 24.41 -17.75 8.73
C ARG A 235 23.71 -16.61 9.46
N LEU A 236 22.50 -16.23 9.05
CA LEU A 236 21.74 -15.18 9.73
C LEU A 236 21.36 -15.60 11.15
N GLY A 237 20.97 -16.87 11.35
CA GLY A 237 20.72 -17.44 12.67
C GLY A 237 21.93 -17.33 13.61
N LEU A 238 23.12 -17.66 13.11
CA LEU A 238 24.37 -17.51 13.86
C LEU A 238 24.69 -16.05 14.21
N VAL A 239 24.49 -15.12 13.26
CA VAL A 239 24.76 -13.69 13.46
C VAL A 239 23.80 -13.07 14.48
N MET A 240 22.52 -13.41 14.38
CA MET A 240 21.46 -12.85 15.23
C MET A 240 21.24 -13.64 16.53
N GLY A 241 21.90 -14.78 16.70
CA GLY A 241 21.86 -15.58 17.93
C GLY A 241 20.56 -16.36 18.16
N TYR A 242 19.93 -16.89 17.10
CA TYR A 242 18.77 -17.78 17.23
C TYR A 242 18.99 -19.12 16.53
N GLU A 243 18.39 -20.17 17.08
CA GLU A 243 18.38 -21.49 16.45
C GLU A 243 17.39 -21.50 15.29
N VAL A 244 17.86 -21.86 14.10
CA VAL A 244 17.03 -21.94 12.91
C VAL A 244 16.09 -23.15 13.01
N PRO A 245 14.75 -22.97 12.96
CA PRO A 245 13.81 -24.08 12.98
C PRO A 245 13.97 -25.00 11.77
N LYS A 246 13.98 -26.32 12.01
CA LYS A 246 14.13 -27.36 10.97
C LYS A 246 12.96 -27.38 9.97
N GLU A 247 11.76 -27.04 10.41
CA GLU A 247 10.58 -27.02 9.55
C GLU A 247 10.25 -25.60 9.08
N GLU A 248 10.35 -25.38 7.77
CA GLU A 248 9.88 -24.15 7.12
C GLU A 248 8.40 -24.23 6.77
N ALA A 249 7.67 -23.13 6.96
CA ALA A 249 6.35 -22.97 6.34
C ALA A 249 6.50 -22.87 4.81
N ARG A 250 6.41 -23.99 4.09
CA ARG A 250 6.34 -24.01 2.61
C ARG A 250 4.90 -24.23 2.19
N LEU A 251 4.13 -23.15 2.06
CA LEU A 251 2.71 -23.21 1.72
C LEU A 251 2.46 -23.07 0.22
N GLY A 252 3.34 -22.40 -0.52
CA GLY A 252 3.29 -22.41 -1.98
C GLY A 252 4.34 -21.53 -2.66
N ASP A 253 4.91 -22.03 -3.75
CA ASP A 253 5.87 -21.29 -4.56
C ASP A 253 5.26 -20.75 -5.85
N LYS A 254 5.39 -19.44 -6.05
CA LYS A 254 5.14 -18.83 -7.36
C LYS A 254 6.33 -19.05 -8.27
N GLY A 255 6.06 -19.32 -9.54
CA GLY A 255 7.07 -19.18 -10.58
C GLY A 255 7.56 -17.74 -10.70
N PRO A 256 8.79 -17.49 -11.19
CA PRO A 256 9.35 -16.14 -11.33
C PRO A 256 8.47 -15.16 -12.12
N SER A 257 7.72 -15.66 -13.12
CA SER A 257 6.83 -14.89 -13.99
C SER A 257 5.36 -14.86 -13.53
N GLN A 258 5.01 -15.57 -12.45
CA GLN A 258 3.63 -15.82 -12.06
C GLN A 258 3.13 -14.80 -11.04
N VAL A 259 2.01 -14.12 -11.31
CA VAL A 259 1.41 -13.14 -10.38
C VAL A 259 0.62 -13.81 -9.27
N PHE A 260 -0.34 -14.66 -9.62
CA PHE A 260 -1.30 -15.28 -8.70
C PHE A 260 -1.01 -16.76 -8.48
N TYR A 261 -1.29 -17.25 -7.27
CA TYR A 261 -1.27 -18.69 -7.00
C TYR A 261 -2.36 -19.41 -7.81
N GLY A 262 -2.00 -20.52 -8.46
CA GLY A 262 -2.94 -21.38 -9.20
C GLY A 262 -3.44 -20.85 -10.55
N ILE A 263 -3.16 -19.59 -10.92
CA ILE A 263 -3.55 -19.01 -12.22
C ILE A 263 -2.29 -18.70 -13.04
N PRO A 264 -2.08 -19.37 -14.18
CA PRO A 264 -0.90 -19.13 -15.01
C PRO A 264 -0.99 -17.79 -15.76
N PRO A 265 0.15 -17.19 -16.13
CA PRO A 265 0.17 -16.00 -16.96
C PRO A 265 -0.47 -16.28 -18.34
N GLY A 266 -1.13 -15.27 -18.90
CA GLY A 266 -1.88 -15.38 -20.15
C GLY A 266 -3.29 -15.97 -20.01
N ALA A 267 -3.66 -16.47 -18.83
CA ALA A 267 -5.03 -16.94 -18.58
C ALA A 267 -6.02 -15.77 -18.49
N LEU A 268 -7.25 -16.00 -18.94
CA LEU A 268 -8.36 -15.05 -18.85
C LEU A 268 -9.40 -15.57 -17.86
N VAL A 269 -9.74 -14.76 -16.86
CA VAL A 269 -10.66 -15.14 -15.79
C VAL A 269 -12.02 -14.50 -16.05
N SER A 270 -13.04 -15.33 -16.32
CA SER A 270 -14.44 -14.85 -16.39
C SER A 270 -15.08 -14.95 -15.02
N LEU A 271 -15.39 -13.79 -14.43
CA LEU A 271 -16.09 -13.71 -13.15
C LEU A 271 -17.57 -14.11 -13.27
N ALA A 272 -18.18 -13.87 -14.44
CA ALA A 272 -19.59 -14.22 -14.69
C ALA A 272 -19.79 -15.73 -14.75
N ASP A 273 -18.92 -16.42 -15.51
CA ASP A 273 -19.01 -17.86 -15.71
C ASP A 273 -18.28 -18.67 -14.63
N LYS A 274 -17.49 -17.99 -13.78
CA LYS A 274 -16.57 -18.60 -12.79
C LYS A 274 -15.60 -19.58 -13.44
N LYS A 275 -15.08 -19.24 -14.62
CA LYS A 275 -14.17 -20.08 -15.42
C LYS A 275 -12.85 -19.37 -15.69
N VAL A 276 -11.80 -20.16 -15.82
CA VAL A 276 -10.46 -19.72 -16.23
C VAL A 276 -10.18 -20.30 -17.61
N PHE A 277 -9.96 -19.43 -18.58
CA PHE A 277 -9.61 -19.79 -19.96
C PHE A 277 -8.10 -19.72 -20.12
N VAL A 278 -7.48 -20.83 -20.50
CA VAL A 278 -6.03 -20.93 -20.74
C VAL A 278 -5.79 -20.86 -22.25
N PRO A 279 -4.76 -20.13 -22.72
CA PRO A 279 -4.47 -20.02 -24.15
C PRO A 279 -4.13 -21.38 -24.77
N THR A 280 -4.83 -21.73 -25.85
CA THR A 280 -4.60 -22.97 -26.61
C THR A 280 -3.55 -22.78 -27.71
N ASN A 281 -3.46 -21.57 -28.29
CA ASN A 281 -2.52 -21.29 -29.36
C ASN A 281 -1.08 -21.43 -28.86
N PRO A 282 -0.23 -22.26 -29.51
CA PRO A 282 1.14 -22.51 -29.05
C PRO A 282 1.99 -21.23 -28.99
N ILE A 283 1.79 -20.28 -29.89
CA ILE A 283 2.55 -19.02 -29.94
C ILE A 283 2.25 -18.17 -28.70
N VAL A 284 0.96 -18.04 -28.34
CA VAL A 284 0.52 -17.27 -27.18
C VAL A 284 0.97 -17.95 -25.89
N ARG A 285 0.84 -19.28 -25.83
CA ARG A 285 1.33 -20.08 -24.71
C ARG A 285 2.83 -19.88 -24.51
N ASP A 286 3.60 -19.94 -25.59
CA ASP A 286 5.04 -19.74 -25.56
C ASP A 286 5.41 -18.33 -25.08
N TYR A 287 4.71 -17.30 -25.59
CA TYR A 287 4.91 -15.92 -25.17
C TYR A 287 4.73 -15.72 -23.65
N TYR A 288 3.69 -16.30 -23.04
CA TYR A 288 3.44 -16.13 -21.61
C TYR A 288 4.25 -17.09 -20.73
N GLN A 289 4.48 -18.34 -21.17
CA GLN A 289 4.99 -19.41 -20.30
C GLN A 289 6.46 -19.79 -20.53
N LYS A 290 7.04 -19.56 -21.72
CA LYS A 290 8.30 -20.22 -22.10
C LYS A 290 9.56 -19.51 -21.60
N SER A 291 9.53 -18.21 -21.35
CA SER A 291 10.74 -17.47 -20.97
C SER A 291 10.49 -16.33 -19.99
N PHE A 292 11.35 -16.29 -18.97
CA PHE A 292 11.56 -15.15 -18.07
C PHE A 292 12.39 -14.12 -18.84
N VAL A 293 11.73 -13.28 -19.64
CA VAL A 293 12.37 -12.26 -20.49
C VAL A 293 12.17 -10.90 -19.86
N ALA A 294 13.22 -10.09 -19.83
CA ALA A 294 13.21 -8.73 -19.30
C ALA A 294 12.18 -7.83 -20.01
N ASP A 295 12.04 -7.97 -21.32
CA ASP A 295 11.08 -7.22 -22.13
C ASP A 295 10.24 -8.15 -23.02
N LYS A 296 8.97 -8.33 -22.63
CA LYS A 296 7.94 -8.86 -23.54
C LYS A 296 7.24 -7.68 -24.19
N GLN A 297 7.72 -7.21 -25.33
CA GLN A 297 6.91 -6.38 -26.23
C GLN A 297 6.03 -7.31 -27.07
N PHE A 298 4.77 -6.95 -27.27
CA PHE A 298 3.95 -7.59 -28.31
C PHE A 298 4.61 -7.31 -29.67
N PRO A 299 4.70 -8.27 -30.60
CA PRO A 299 4.98 -7.94 -31.99
C PRO A 299 3.89 -7.05 -32.58
#